data_AF-A0A9W7KZ13-F1
#
_entry.id   AF-A0A9W7KZ13-F1
#
_cell.length_a   1.000
_cell.length_b   1.000
_cell.length_c   1.000
_cell.angle_alpha   90.00
_cell.angle_beta   90.00
_cell.angle_gamma   90.00
#
_symmetry.space_group_name_H-M   'P 1'
#
loop_
_entity.id
_entity.type
_entity.pdbx_description
1 polymer ?
#
loop_
_entity_poly.entity_id
_entity_poly.type
_entity_poly.pdbx_seq_one_letter_code
_entity_poly.pdbx_strand_id
1 'polypeptide(L)'
;MPQHMFGPDPVHENRVLRTLKALRMQLGHKGSAAILGVRSSFSHLTTSSMDKVSFDRWLSTQNLHMSTHDIDTMCNYFDIDGHGHLNIEAFILGMRGDLNDRRMSIVLKAYAKTDSEDTGFCNTADLMENFNVSMMPEVRKGTLSEDSAKEVFLHRLEGTADVLESNISKEQFVDYYSWLACSIISDDTFVTLVETAWGVSEADVGENRFNMCVDVLMGWADEKVKGVTDKVKQKQLMMLTLRHFDLENKGSLFVPQFMQATHRMSCSMSEEIAQLFFDKFAVEGKLDYYVMTEALYEA
;
A
#
# COMPACT_ATOMS: atom_id res chain seq x y z
N MET A 1 -23.76 -10.48 14.33
CA MET A 1 -23.46 -9.87 15.65
C MET A 1 -24.59 -10.22 16.60
N PRO A 2 -24.34 -10.91 17.73
CA PRO A 2 -25.34 -11.05 18.77
C PRO A 2 -25.40 -9.76 19.61
N GLN A 3 -26.61 -9.21 19.74
CA GLN A 3 -26.97 -8.14 20.67
C GLN A 3 -27.44 -8.75 22.00
N HIS A 4 -27.23 -8.03 23.10
CA HIS A 4 -27.50 -8.31 24.53
C HIS A 4 -26.32 -8.91 25.30
N MET A 5 -25.76 -8.26 26.34
CA MET A 5 -26.50 -7.80 27.54
C MET A 5 -26.00 -6.49 28.19
N PHE A 6 -25.02 -5.80 27.62
CA PHE A 6 -24.70 -4.40 27.94
C PHE A 6 -24.26 -3.75 26.63
N GLY A 7 -24.95 -2.70 26.15
CA GLY A 7 -24.36 -1.87 25.10
C GLY A 7 -23.02 -1.32 25.61
N PRO A 8 -21.99 -1.16 24.77
CA PRO A 8 -20.68 -0.72 25.26
C PRO A 8 -20.88 0.66 25.92
N ASP A 9 -20.71 0.70 27.25
CA ASP A 9 -20.64 1.97 27.97
C ASP A 9 -19.51 2.78 27.31
N PRO A 10 -19.79 4.00 26.80
CA PRO A 10 -18.79 4.82 26.13
C PRO A 10 -17.51 5.02 26.96
N VAL A 11 -17.62 4.98 28.29
CA VAL A 11 -16.46 5.07 29.19
C VAL A 11 -15.58 3.81 29.13
N HIS A 12 -16.20 2.64 29.08
CA HIS A 12 -15.52 1.34 28.98
C HIS A 12 -14.87 1.15 27.62
N GLU A 13 -15.55 1.51 26.53
CA GLU A 13 -14.99 1.46 25.17
C GLU A 13 -13.79 2.41 25.03
N ASN A 14 -13.90 3.64 25.54
CA ASN A 14 -12.77 4.58 25.60
C ASN A 14 -11.60 4.06 26.44
N ARG A 15 -11.84 3.20 27.43
CA ARG A 15 -10.76 2.57 28.20
C ARG A 15 -10.07 1.47 27.39
N VAL A 16 -10.82 0.59 26.74
CA VAL A 16 -10.29 -0.47 25.88
C VAL A 16 -9.40 0.12 24.78
N LEU A 17 -9.87 1.16 24.09
CA LEU A 17 -9.09 1.84 23.06
C LEU A 17 -7.80 2.46 23.60
N ARG A 18 -7.84 3.04 24.82
CA ARG A 18 -6.63 3.57 25.49
C ARG A 18 -5.65 2.46 25.85
N THR A 19 -6.13 1.33 26.37
CA THR A 19 -5.30 0.17 26.71
C THR A 19 -4.64 -0.44 25.47
N LEU A 20 -5.40 -0.62 24.39
CA LEU A 20 -4.88 -1.08 23.10
C LEU A 20 -3.81 -0.14 22.55
N LYS A 21 -4.05 1.18 22.60
CA LYS A 21 -3.06 2.18 22.20
C LYS A 21 -1.78 2.08 23.05
N ALA A 22 -1.90 1.90 24.36
CA ALA A 22 -0.74 1.73 25.23
C ALA A 22 0.08 0.47 24.91
N LEU A 23 -0.58 -0.66 24.62
CA LEU A 23 0.08 -1.88 24.17
C LEU A 23 0.81 -1.69 22.83
N ARG A 24 0.15 -1.08 21.85
CA ARG A 24 0.73 -0.75 20.54
C ARG A 24 1.98 0.12 20.67
N MET A 25 1.95 1.11 21.57
CA MET A 25 3.11 1.94 21.87
C MET A 25 4.26 1.13 22.48
N GLN A 26 3.98 0.24 23.43
CA GLN A 26 5.01 -0.66 23.99
C GLN A 26 5.67 -1.53 22.92
N LEU A 27 4.89 -2.05 21.98
CA LEU A 27 5.40 -2.83 20.85
C LEU A 27 6.25 -1.96 19.91
N GLY A 28 5.76 -0.76 19.55
CA GLY A 28 6.50 0.19 18.72
C GLY A 28 7.87 0.58 19.30
N HIS A 29 7.95 0.79 20.62
CA HIS A 29 9.22 1.08 21.30
C HIS A 29 10.24 -0.06 21.23
N LYS A 30 9.77 -1.32 21.19
CA LYS A 30 10.62 -2.51 21.05
C LYS A 30 10.98 -2.81 19.60
N GLY A 31 10.22 -2.30 18.64
CA GLY A 31 10.45 -2.43 17.21
C GLY A 31 9.70 -3.59 16.55
N SER A 32 9.90 -3.72 15.24
CA SER A 32 9.27 -4.70 14.34
C SER A 32 9.43 -6.14 14.82
N ALA A 33 10.61 -6.51 15.34
CA ALA A 33 10.86 -7.85 15.87
C ALA A 33 9.87 -8.24 17.00
N ALA A 34 9.55 -7.31 17.91
CA ALA A 34 8.60 -7.57 19.00
C ALA A 34 7.16 -7.66 18.51
N ILE A 35 6.78 -6.80 17.55
CA ILE A 35 5.45 -6.83 16.92
C ILE A 35 5.21 -8.18 16.25
N LEU A 36 6.19 -8.63 15.45
CA LEU A 36 6.09 -9.88 14.69
C LEU A 36 6.31 -11.11 15.58
N GLY A 37 7.06 -10.98 16.67
CA GLY A 37 7.14 -12.00 17.72
C GLY A 37 5.79 -12.23 18.39
N VAL A 38 5.03 -11.16 18.65
CA VAL A 38 3.65 -11.27 19.14
C VAL A 38 2.76 -11.97 18.12
N ARG A 39 2.81 -11.59 16.83
CA ARG A 39 2.11 -12.29 15.73
C ARG A 39 2.40 -13.80 15.75
N SER A 40 3.67 -14.18 15.79
CA SER A 40 4.11 -15.58 15.83
C SER A 40 3.69 -16.29 17.13
N SER A 41 3.66 -15.60 18.28
CA SER A 41 3.24 -16.24 19.53
C SER A 41 1.79 -16.75 19.50
N PHE A 42 0.92 -16.13 18.69
CA PHE A 42 -0.47 -16.57 18.56
C PHE A 42 -0.63 -17.85 17.77
N SER A 43 0.25 -18.14 16.80
CA SER A 43 0.16 -19.38 16.02
C SER A 43 0.53 -20.62 16.83
N HIS A 44 1.28 -20.44 17.92
CA HIS A 44 1.62 -21.50 18.85
C HIS A 44 0.53 -21.76 19.91
N LEU A 45 -0.52 -20.93 19.95
CA LEU A 45 -1.63 -21.16 20.87
C LEU A 45 -2.52 -22.28 20.33
N THR A 46 -2.69 -23.33 21.14
CA THR A 46 -3.56 -24.48 20.82
C THR A 46 -5.03 -24.25 21.16
N THR A 47 -5.35 -23.10 21.74
CA THR A 47 -6.68 -22.76 22.26
C THR A 47 -7.17 -21.47 21.60
N SER A 48 -8.49 -21.35 21.43
CA SER A 48 -9.14 -20.16 20.85
C SER A 48 -9.54 -19.12 21.90
N SER A 49 -9.47 -19.47 23.19
CA SER A 49 -9.76 -18.57 24.29
C SER A 49 -8.75 -18.71 25.44
N MET A 50 -8.64 -17.66 26.25
CA MET A 50 -7.65 -17.57 27.32
C MET A 50 -8.28 -16.99 28.60
N ASP A 51 -8.04 -17.62 29.75
CA ASP A 51 -8.42 -17.02 31.03
C ASP A 51 -7.51 -15.84 31.41
N LYS A 52 -7.92 -15.06 32.42
CA LYS A 52 -7.20 -13.86 32.87
C LYS A 52 -5.76 -14.17 33.29
N VAL A 53 -5.55 -15.29 33.98
CA VAL A 53 -4.23 -15.70 34.50
C VAL A 53 -3.30 -16.07 33.35
N SER A 54 -3.80 -16.80 32.36
CA SER A 54 -3.03 -17.19 31.19
C SER A 54 -2.75 -15.98 30.30
N PHE A 55 -3.68 -15.02 30.20
CA PHE A 55 -3.48 -13.78 29.46
C PHE A 55 -2.39 -12.91 30.08
N ASP A 56 -2.40 -12.72 31.40
CA ASP A 56 -1.34 -12.02 32.12
C ASP A 56 0.03 -12.70 31.95
N ARG A 57 0.05 -14.05 32.02
CA ARG A 57 1.27 -14.83 31.77
C ARG A 57 1.76 -14.65 30.33
N TRP A 58 0.86 -14.69 29.34
CA TRP A 58 1.21 -14.48 27.94
C TRP A 58 1.75 -13.07 27.71
N LEU A 59 1.12 -12.02 28.26
CA LEU A 59 1.66 -10.66 28.20
C LEU A 59 3.09 -10.60 28.75
N SER A 60 3.32 -11.26 29.88
CA SER A 60 4.64 -11.34 30.50
C SER A 60 5.68 -12.03 29.63
N THR A 61 5.35 -13.12 28.92
CA THR A 61 6.30 -13.79 28.00
C THR A 61 6.68 -12.89 26.82
N GLN A 62 5.78 -12.00 26.40
CA GLN A 62 6.02 -10.99 25.36
C GLN A 62 6.66 -9.70 25.93
N ASN A 63 7.00 -9.68 27.21
CA ASN A 63 7.49 -8.51 27.98
C ASN A 63 6.52 -7.31 27.94
N LEU A 64 5.23 -7.55 27.74
CA LEU A 64 4.19 -6.52 27.71
C LEU A 64 3.62 -6.33 29.11
N HIS A 65 3.38 -5.09 29.48
CA HIS A 65 2.92 -4.73 30.83
C HIS A 65 1.53 -4.11 30.75
N MET A 66 0.64 -4.56 31.62
CA MET A 66 -0.73 -4.06 31.74
C MET A 66 -1.13 -4.08 33.22
N SER A 67 -1.95 -3.11 33.65
CA SER A 67 -2.48 -3.15 35.02
C SER A 67 -3.50 -4.26 35.18
N THR A 68 -3.66 -4.81 36.39
CA THR A 68 -4.68 -5.84 36.67
C THR A 68 -6.09 -5.40 36.26
N HIS A 69 -6.42 -4.13 36.49
CA HIS A 69 -7.70 -3.58 36.07
C HIS A 69 -7.84 -3.56 34.53
N ASP A 70 -6.79 -3.18 33.81
CA ASP A 70 -6.86 -3.15 32.35
C ASP A 70 -6.93 -4.58 31.78
N ILE A 71 -6.26 -5.55 32.40
CA ILE A 71 -6.41 -6.98 32.07
C ILE A 71 -7.86 -7.41 32.23
N ASP A 72 -8.47 -7.11 33.38
CA ASP A 72 -9.89 -7.40 33.61
C ASP A 72 -10.79 -6.74 32.55
N THR A 73 -10.50 -5.49 32.19
CA THR A 73 -11.25 -4.74 31.18
C THR A 73 -11.14 -5.40 29.81
N MET A 74 -9.93 -5.81 29.41
CA MET A 74 -9.67 -6.45 28.12
C MET A 74 -10.32 -7.83 28.05
N CYS A 75 -10.16 -8.66 29.09
CA CYS A 75 -10.78 -9.98 29.15
C CYS A 75 -12.30 -9.89 29.09
N ASN A 76 -12.92 -8.95 29.81
CA ASN A 76 -14.37 -8.77 29.75
C ASN A 76 -14.85 -8.24 28.39
N TYR A 77 -14.08 -7.36 27.74
CA TYR A 77 -14.46 -6.78 26.46
C TYR A 77 -14.37 -7.79 25.31
N PHE A 78 -13.34 -8.64 25.31
CA PHE A 78 -13.11 -9.66 24.28
C PHE A 78 -13.73 -11.03 24.61
N ASP A 79 -14.51 -11.15 25.69
CA ASP A 79 -15.30 -12.34 26.00
C ASP A 79 -16.59 -12.36 25.18
N ILE A 80 -16.46 -12.72 23.90
CA ILE A 80 -17.59 -12.72 22.93
C ILE A 80 -18.70 -13.67 23.37
N ASP A 81 -18.33 -14.82 23.93
CA ASP A 81 -19.25 -15.91 24.28
C ASP A 81 -19.80 -15.80 25.71
N GLY A 82 -19.33 -14.82 26.51
CA GLY A 82 -19.79 -14.57 27.88
C GLY A 82 -19.40 -15.67 28.88
N HIS A 83 -18.42 -16.49 28.55
CA HIS A 83 -17.97 -17.64 29.33
C HIS A 83 -16.83 -17.31 30.31
N GLY A 84 -16.39 -16.06 30.39
CA GLY A 84 -15.33 -15.58 31.27
C GLY A 84 -13.91 -15.74 30.72
N HIS A 85 -13.76 -16.10 29.45
CA HIS A 85 -12.45 -16.19 28.77
C HIS A 85 -12.36 -15.19 27.60
N LEU A 86 -11.17 -14.62 27.43
CA LEU A 86 -10.85 -13.74 26.32
C LEU A 86 -10.82 -14.54 25.02
N ASN A 87 -11.56 -14.12 24.00
CA ASN A 87 -11.43 -14.66 22.64
C ASN A 87 -10.14 -14.13 21.99
N ILE A 88 -9.25 -15.04 21.62
CA ILE A 88 -7.91 -14.69 21.12
C ILE A 88 -7.97 -13.98 19.78
N GLU A 89 -8.81 -14.45 18.85
CA GLU A 89 -8.95 -13.87 17.51
C GLU A 89 -9.49 -12.44 17.58
N ALA A 90 -10.49 -12.21 18.43
CA ALA A 90 -11.06 -10.89 18.68
C ALA A 90 -10.02 -9.92 19.27
N PHE A 91 -9.20 -10.41 20.21
CA PHE A 91 -8.11 -9.62 20.77
C PHE A 91 -7.03 -9.30 19.73
N ILE A 92 -6.65 -10.27 18.89
CA ILE A 92 -5.70 -10.07 17.79
C ILE A 92 -6.23 -8.99 16.85
N LEU A 93 -7.49 -9.09 16.41
CA LEU A 93 -8.13 -8.10 15.55
C LEU A 93 -8.15 -6.72 16.20
N GLY A 94 -8.53 -6.65 17.48
CA GLY A 94 -8.52 -5.42 18.26
C GLY A 94 -7.13 -4.82 18.43
N MET A 95 -6.09 -5.63 18.61
CA MET A 95 -4.71 -5.19 18.80
C MET A 95 -4.03 -4.80 17.49
N ARG A 96 -4.16 -5.60 16.43
CA ARG A 96 -3.63 -5.31 15.10
C ARG A 96 -4.34 -4.09 14.50
N GLY A 97 -5.68 -4.09 14.57
CA GLY A 97 -6.52 -3.23 13.75
C GLY A 97 -6.47 -3.62 12.27
N ASP A 98 -7.12 -2.81 11.44
CA ASP A 98 -7.11 -2.93 9.99
C ASP A 98 -6.38 -1.75 9.36
N LEU A 99 -5.82 -1.99 8.16
CA LEU A 99 -5.32 -0.92 7.32
C LEU A 99 -6.51 -0.13 6.77
N ASN A 100 -6.50 1.19 6.95
CA ASN A 100 -7.43 2.06 6.23
C ASN A 100 -7.11 2.06 4.72
N ASP A 101 -8.03 2.59 3.91
CA ASP A 101 -7.93 2.56 2.44
C ASP A 101 -6.62 3.16 1.92
N ARG A 102 -6.13 4.24 2.55
CA ARG A 102 -4.88 4.91 2.17
C ARG A 102 -3.66 4.01 2.41
N ARG A 103 -3.57 3.40 3.60
CA ARG A 103 -2.50 2.45 3.94
C ARG A 103 -2.58 1.18 3.11
N MET A 104 -3.79 0.68 2.86
CA MET A 104 -4.01 -0.47 1.99
C MET A 104 -3.51 -0.17 0.58
N SER A 105 -3.88 0.97 0.02
CA SER A 105 -3.49 1.38 -1.34
C SER A 105 -1.98 1.35 -1.56
N ILE A 106 -1.20 1.94 -0.66
CA ILE A 106 0.27 1.95 -0.81
C ILE A 106 0.90 0.56 -0.67
N VAL A 107 0.35 -0.30 0.20
CA VAL A 107 0.78 -1.70 0.34
C VAL A 107 0.47 -2.49 -0.92
N LEU A 108 -0.70 -2.30 -1.52
CA LEU A 108 -1.06 -2.95 -2.78
C LEU A 108 -0.21 -2.44 -3.95
N LYS A 109 0.12 -1.15 -4.00
CA LYS A 109 1.07 -0.60 -4.98
C LYS A 109 2.46 -1.24 -4.85
N ALA A 110 2.95 -1.42 -3.62
CA ALA A 110 4.21 -2.13 -3.38
C ALA A 110 4.18 -3.59 -3.85
N TYR A 111 3.07 -4.29 -3.60
CA TYR A 111 2.88 -5.66 -4.07
C TYR A 111 2.84 -5.74 -5.60
N ALA A 112 2.03 -4.91 -6.25
CA ALA A 112 1.90 -4.88 -7.71
C ALA A 112 3.20 -4.53 -8.43
N LYS A 113 4.03 -3.65 -7.84
CA LYS A 113 5.38 -3.38 -8.37
C LYS A 113 6.27 -4.63 -8.38
N THR A 114 6.10 -5.50 -7.39
CA THR A 114 6.88 -6.73 -7.27
C THR A 114 6.33 -7.85 -8.15
N ASP A 115 5.01 -7.98 -8.29
CA ASP A 115 4.34 -8.92 -9.21
C ASP A 115 4.17 -8.31 -10.62
N SER A 116 5.28 -7.96 -11.27
CA SER A 116 5.26 -7.28 -12.58
C SER A 116 4.62 -8.10 -13.71
N GLU A 117 4.55 -9.42 -13.54
CA GLU A 117 3.92 -10.36 -14.50
C GLU A 117 2.42 -10.61 -14.20
N ASP A 118 1.86 -9.97 -13.16
CA ASP A 118 0.46 -10.12 -12.71
C ASP A 118 0.05 -11.58 -12.50
N THR A 119 0.94 -12.35 -11.88
CA THR A 119 0.75 -13.79 -11.64
C THR A 119 -0.15 -14.06 -10.43
N GLY A 120 -0.39 -13.04 -9.61
CA GLY A 120 -1.08 -13.12 -8.32
C GLY A 120 -0.14 -13.46 -7.16
N PHE A 121 1.14 -13.75 -7.41
CA PHE A 121 2.11 -14.16 -6.40
C PHE A 121 3.46 -13.47 -6.62
N CYS A 122 4.07 -12.94 -5.56
CA CYS A 122 5.45 -12.43 -5.65
C CYS A 122 6.43 -13.54 -5.29
N ASN A 123 7.34 -13.91 -6.19
CA ASN A 123 8.42 -14.81 -5.80
C ASN A 123 9.42 -14.09 -4.86
N THR A 124 10.13 -14.86 -4.04
CA THR A 124 11.05 -14.30 -3.05
C THR A 124 12.25 -13.57 -3.67
N ALA A 125 12.64 -13.91 -4.90
CA ALA A 125 13.75 -13.25 -5.60
C ALA A 125 13.36 -11.81 -6.01
N ASP A 126 12.19 -11.63 -6.63
CA ASP A 126 11.67 -10.33 -7.07
C ASP A 126 11.41 -9.41 -5.88
N LEU A 127 10.91 -9.97 -4.77
CA LEU A 127 10.77 -9.25 -3.51
C LEU A 127 12.12 -8.71 -3.04
N MET A 128 13.18 -9.52 -3.10
CA MET A 128 14.52 -9.13 -2.62
C MET A 128 15.23 -8.15 -3.56
N GLU A 129 14.90 -8.15 -4.84
CA GLU A 129 15.41 -7.17 -5.80
C GLU A 129 14.75 -5.79 -5.60
N ASN A 130 13.45 -5.76 -5.31
CA ASN A 130 12.70 -4.52 -5.16
C ASN A 130 12.74 -3.93 -3.73
N PHE A 131 12.99 -4.74 -2.71
CA PHE A 131 12.97 -4.31 -1.31
C PHE A 131 14.29 -3.66 -0.87
N ASN A 132 14.19 -2.41 -0.40
CA ASN A 132 15.32 -1.68 0.14
C ASN A 132 15.59 -2.05 1.61
N VAL A 133 16.41 -3.08 1.80
CA VAL A 133 16.81 -3.62 3.10
C VAL A 133 17.51 -2.58 4.00
N SER A 134 18.23 -1.62 3.40
CA SER A 134 18.92 -0.57 4.16
C SER A 134 17.98 0.33 4.96
N MET A 135 16.68 0.35 4.61
CA MET A 135 15.66 1.11 5.31
C MET A 135 15.14 0.42 6.57
N MET A 136 15.43 -0.87 6.77
CA MET A 136 15.03 -1.58 7.98
C MET A 136 15.66 -0.93 9.22
N PRO A 137 14.87 -0.67 10.29
CA PRO A 137 15.38 -0.04 11.51
C PRO A 137 16.59 -0.77 12.12
N GLU A 138 16.60 -2.11 12.06
CA GLU A 138 17.69 -2.95 12.58
C GLU A 138 18.99 -2.79 11.79
N VAL A 139 18.89 -2.59 10.47
CA VAL A 139 20.04 -2.35 9.59
C VAL A 139 20.57 -0.93 9.80
N ARG A 140 19.69 0.07 9.87
CA ARG A 140 20.07 1.47 10.14
C ARG A 140 20.74 1.65 11.50
N LYS A 141 20.39 0.83 12.49
CA LYS A 141 21.01 0.80 13.82
C LYS A 141 22.31 -0.01 13.86
N GLY A 142 22.68 -0.69 12.76
CA GLY A 142 23.85 -1.56 12.70
C GLY A 142 23.71 -2.86 13.50
N THR A 143 22.49 -3.22 13.90
CA THR A 143 22.21 -4.44 14.69
C THR A 143 22.04 -5.69 13.83
N LEU A 144 21.81 -5.52 12.53
CA LEU A 144 21.64 -6.60 11.56
C LEU A 144 22.38 -6.23 10.27
N SER A 145 23.09 -7.19 9.65
CA SER A 145 23.68 -7.00 8.33
C SER A 145 22.59 -7.01 7.25
N GLU A 146 22.85 -6.41 6.09
CA GLU A 146 21.90 -6.43 4.98
C GLU A 146 21.56 -7.85 4.52
N ASP A 147 22.55 -8.75 4.44
CA ASP A 147 22.32 -10.14 4.04
C ASP A 147 21.42 -10.88 5.05
N SER A 148 21.70 -10.73 6.35
CA SER A 148 20.86 -11.37 7.39
C SER A 148 19.46 -10.74 7.44
N ALA A 149 19.35 -9.46 7.11
CA ALA A 149 18.09 -8.74 7.12
C ALA A 149 17.14 -9.20 6.01
N LYS A 150 17.67 -9.63 4.86
CA LYS A 150 16.87 -10.25 3.79
C LYS A 150 16.21 -11.55 4.25
N GLU A 151 16.99 -12.46 4.82
CA GLU A 151 16.47 -13.73 5.34
C GLU A 151 15.43 -13.51 6.44
N VAL A 152 15.73 -12.61 7.39
CA VAL A 152 14.81 -12.24 8.46
C VAL A 152 13.52 -11.63 7.92
N PHE A 153 13.60 -10.79 6.89
CA PHE A 153 12.43 -10.18 6.27
C PHE A 153 11.54 -11.22 5.58
N LEU A 154 12.11 -12.13 4.77
CA LEU A 154 11.35 -13.18 4.10
C LEU A 154 10.61 -14.07 5.11
N HIS A 155 11.32 -14.56 6.12
CA HIS A 155 10.71 -15.37 7.18
C HIS A 155 9.59 -14.62 7.91
N ARG A 156 9.75 -13.32 8.16
CA ARG A 156 8.72 -12.50 8.81
C ARG A 156 7.49 -12.30 7.93
N LEU A 157 7.67 -12.30 6.62
CA LEU A 157 6.60 -12.02 5.66
C LEU A 157 5.73 -13.25 5.44
N GLU A 158 6.33 -14.44 5.30
CA GLU A 158 5.64 -15.74 5.26
C GLU A 158 4.81 -16.00 6.53
N GLY A 159 5.26 -15.44 7.66
CA GLY A 159 4.53 -15.48 8.92
C GLY A 159 4.76 -16.79 9.67
N THR A 160 3.80 -17.70 9.61
CA THR A 160 3.76 -18.93 10.43
C THR A 160 3.96 -20.19 9.60
N ALA A 161 4.37 -20.05 8.34
CA ALA A 161 4.70 -21.18 7.49
C ALA A 161 5.96 -21.88 8.01
N ASP A 162 5.92 -23.22 8.12
CA ASP A 162 7.05 -24.03 8.60
C ASP A 162 8.18 -24.13 7.56
N VAL A 163 7.91 -23.79 6.30
CA VAL A 163 8.84 -23.87 5.18
C VAL A 163 8.78 -22.55 4.41
N LEU A 164 9.96 -22.05 4.02
CA LEU A 164 10.02 -20.90 3.11
C LEU A 164 9.31 -21.26 1.80
N GLU A 165 8.19 -20.59 1.55
CA GLU A 165 7.46 -20.73 0.30
C GLU A 165 8.25 -19.96 -0.76
N SER A 166 8.32 -20.49 -1.98
CA SER A 166 8.99 -19.76 -3.06
C SER A 166 8.26 -18.46 -3.41
N ASN A 167 6.98 -18.38 -3.04
CA ASN A 167 6.03 -17.37 -3.45
C ASN A 167 5.26 -16.84 -2.25
N ILE A 168 5.05 -15.54 -2.25
CA ILE A 168 4.28 -14.80 -1.25
C ILE A 168 2.95 -14.38 -1.88
N SER A 169 1.86 -14.69 -1.19
CA SER A 169 0.52 -14.22 -1.53
C SER A 169 0.28 -12.78 -1.10
N LYS A 170 -0.69 -12.15 -1.76
CA LYS A 170 -1.17 -10.81 -1.41
C LYS A 170 -1.66 -10.74 0.04
N GLU A 171 -2.33 -11.78 0.51
CA GLU A 171 -2.86 -11.87 1.87
C GLU A 171 -1.75 -11.90 2.92
N GLN A 172 -0.69 -12.67 2.70
CA GLN A 172 0.49 -12.69 3.58
C GLN A 172 1.18 -11.32 3.63
N PHE A 173 1.33 -10.67 2.48
CA PHE A 173 1.93 -9.35 2.38
C PHE A 173 1.12 -8.28 3.12
N VAL A 174 -0.20 -8.29 2.95
CA VAL A 174 -1.12 -7.38 3.65
C VAL A 174 -1.15 -7.66 5.16
N ASP A 175 -1.16 -8.93 5.59
CA ASP A 175 -1.12 -9.26 7.02
C ASP A 175 0.18 -8.75 7.66
N TYR A 176 1.33 -8.96 7.02
CA TYR A 176 2.61 -8.44 7.49
C TYR A 176 2.56 -6.91 7.72
N TYR A 177 2.06 -6.15 6.74
CA TYR A 177 1.94 -4.69 6.87
C TYR A 177 0.86 -4.26 7.87
N SER A 178 -0.20 -5.03 8.04
CA SER A 178 -1.23 -4.78 9.05
C SER A 178 -0.65 -4.88 10.47
N TRP A 179 0.24 -5.85 10.71
CA TRP A 179 0.96 -5.96 11.97
C TRP A 179 1.93 -4.79 12.18
N LEU A 180 2.73 -4.41 11.19
CA LEU A 180 3.62 -3.25 11.33
C LEU A 180 2.86 -1.94 11.59
N ALA A 181 1.72 -1.76 10.90
CA ALA A 181 0.85 -0.61 11.04
C ALA A 181 0.31 -0.43 12.46
N CYS A 182 0.19 -1.50 13.25
CA CYS A 182 -0.43 -1.45 14.57
C CYS A 182 0.27 -0.47 15.52
N SER A 183 1.57 -0.25 15.35
CA SER A 183 2.36 0.64 16.20
C SER A 183 2.56 2.04 15.61
N ILE A 184 2.14 2.25 14.35
CA ILE A 184 2.34 3.50 13.61
C ILE A 184 1.04 4.31 13.64
N ILE A 185 1.06 5.41 14.39
CA ILE A 185 -0.12 6.26 14.59
C ILE A 185 -0.44 7.09 13.33
N SER A 186 0.57 7.70 12.69
CA SER A 186 0.36 8.57 11.54
C SER A 186 0.37 7.78 10.22
N ASP A 187 -0.65 8.00 9.41
CA ASP A 187 -0.73 7.45 8.05
C ASP A 187 0.44 7.93 7.19
N ASP A 188 0.84 9.19 7.31
CA ASP A 188 1.98 9.74 6.55
C ASP A 188 3.27 8.99 6.88
N THR A 189 3.50 8.70 8.16
CA THR A 189 4.68 7.94 8.59
C THR A 189 4.64 6.51 8.05
N PHE A 190 3.46 5.89 8.00
CA PHE A 190 3.29 4.55 7.41
C PHE A 190 3.53 4.58 5.90
N VAL A 191 2.92 5.52 5.19
CA VAL A 191 3.07 5.69 3.74
C VAL A 191 4.53 5.91 3.40
N THR A 192 5.22 6.87 4.04
CA THR A 192 6.65 7.10 3.80
C THR A 192 7.50 5.86 4.09
N LEU A 193 7.16 5.06 5.10
CA LEU A 193 7.85 3.80 5.37
C LEU A 193 7.71 2.81 4.21
N VAL A 194 6.50 2.64 3.67
CA VAL A 194 6.27 1.72 2.54
C VAL A 194 6.90 2.27 1.25
N GLU A 195 6.75 3.56 0.98
CA GLU A 195 7.35 4.26 -0.17
C GLU A 195 8.87 4.10 -0.19
N THR A 196 9.53 4.32 0.94
CA THR A 196 11.00 4.21 1.03
C THR A 196 11.48 2.77 0.98
N ALA A 197 10.71 1.81 1.51
CA ALA A 197 11.04 0.40 1.48
C ALA A 197 10.93 -0.21 0.07
N TRP A 198 9.97 0.22 -0.75
CA TRP A 198 9.69 -0.38 -2.06
C TRP A 198 9.97 0.54 -3.25
N GLY A 199 10.34 1.80 -3.00
CA GLY A 199 10.47 2.81 -4.06
C GLY A 199 9.17 3.00 -4.82
N VAL A 200 8.04 3.01 -4.11
CA VAL A 200 6.70 3.36 -4.64
C VAL A 200 6.32 4.76 -4.17
N SER A 201 5.29 5.35 -4.75
CA SER A 201 4.73 6.60 -4.24
C SER A 201 3.21 6.57 -4.17
N GLU A 202 2.66 7.20 -3.14
CA GLU A 202 1.23 7.43 -2.98
C GLU A 202 0.67 8.26 -4.14
N ALA A 203 1.38 9.33 -4.49
CA ALA A 203 1.18 10.02 -5.74
C ALA A 203 1.58 9.06 -6.86
N ASP A 204 0.68 8.74 -7.78
CA ASP A 204 1.12 8.17 -9.05
C ASP A 204 1.97 9.23 -9.74
N VAL A 205 3.28 9.19 -9.53
CA VAL A 205 4.22 10.11 -10.16
C VAL A 205 4.03 10.02 -11.67
N GLY A 206 3.73 8.83 -12.19
CA GLY A 206 3.29 8.61 -13.57
C GLY A 206 2.03 9.37 -13.91
N GLU A 207 0.94 9.22 -13.15
CA GLU A 207 -0.34 9.89 -13.44
C GLU A 207 -0.29 11.41 -13.24
N ASN A 208 0.43 11.90 -12.23
CA ASN A 208 0.67 13.32 -12.03
C ASN A 208 1.51 13.91 -13.16
N ARG A 209 2.59 13.24 -13.58
CA ARG A 209 3.40 13.68 -14.72
C ARG A 209 2.64 13.57 -16.03
N PHE A 210 1.79 12.56 -16.17
CA PHE A 210 0.86 12.39 -17.30
C PHE A 210 -0.11 13.58 -17.36
N ASN A 211 -0.76 13.92 -16.24
CA ASN A 211 -1.67 15.07 -16.14
C ASN A 211 -0.94 16.39 -16.45
N MET A 212 0.29 16.57 -15.93
CA MET A 212 1.11 17.73 -16.29
C MET A 212 1.43 17.78 -17.79
N CYS A 213 1.70 16.65 -18.44
CA CYS A 213 1.92 16.59 -19.88
C CYS A 213 0.64 16.94 -20.64
N VAL A 214 -0.51 16.39 -20.22
CA VAL A 214 -1.83 16.74 -20.77
C VAL A 214 -2.07 18.25 -20.65
N ASP A 215 -1.86 18.84 -19.48
CA ASP A 215 -2.03 20.28 -19.26
C ASP A 215 -1.14 21.12 -20.20
N VAL A 216 0.11 20.71 -20.42
CA VAL A 216 1.03 21.38 -21.35
C VAL A 216 0.53 21.27 -22.80
N LEU A 217 0.06 20.09 -23.22
CA LEU A 217 -0.47 19.88 -24.57
C LEU A 217 -1.73 20.71 -24.83
N MET A 218 -2.64 20.76 -23.85
CA MET A 218 -3.87 21.55 -23.90
C MET A 218 -3.57 23.05 -23.88
N GLY A 219 -2.67 23.48 -22.98
CA GLY A 219 -2.22 24.88 -22.89
C GLY A 219 -1.53 25.38 -24.16
N TRP A 220 -0.77 24.50 -24.85
CA TRP A 220 -0.21 24.81 -26.16
C TRP A 220 -1.30 25.10 -27.20
N ALA A 221 -2.36 24.29 -27.24
CA ALA A 221 -3.47 24.50 -28.18
C ALA A 221 -4.21 25.82 -27.87
N ASP A 222 -4.42 26.12 -26.59
CA ASP A 222 -5.04 27.37 -26.11
C ASP A 222 -4.28 28.61 -26.56
N GLU A 223 -2.95 28.59 -26.40
CA GLU A 223 -2.07 29.69 -26.80
C GLU A 223 -2.17 29.96 -28.32
N LYS A 224 -2.20 28.90 -29.14
CA LYS A 224 -2.28 29.02 -30.60
C LYS A 224 -3.64 29.47 -31.11
N VAL A 225 -4.72 29.15 -30.40
CA VAL A 225 -6.09 29.57 -30.73
C VAL A 225 -6.39 30.99 -30.21
N LYS A 226 -5.41 31.69 -29.62
CA LYS A 226 -5.51 33.09 -29.12
C LYS A 226 -6.66 33.30 -28.13
N GLY A 227 -6.90 32.33 -27.25
CA GLY A 227 -7.80 32.49 -26.10
C GLY A 227 -9.31 32.48 -26.42
N VAL A 228 -9.73 32.07 -27.62
CA VAL A 228 -11.12 31.64 -27.80
C VAL A 228 -11.23 30.23 -27.22
N THR A 229 -12.12 30.03 -26.25
CA THR A 229 -12.50 28.72 -25.69
C THR A 229 -13.29 27.89 -26.71
N ASP A 230 -12.70 27.71 -27.90
CA ASP A 230 -13.25 26.93 -28.99
C ASP A 230 -12.59 25.54 -28.95
N LYS A 231 -13.15 24.67 -28.10
CA LYS A 231 -12.72 23.28 -27.95
C LYS A 231 -12.62 22.55 -29.30
N VAL A 232 -13.49 22.89 -30.25
CA VAL A 232 -13.49 22.29 -31.60
C VAL A 232 -12.20 22.67 -32.35
N LYS A 233 -11.81 23.95 -32.33
CA LYS A 233 -10.57 24.40 -32.98
C LYS A 233 -9.31 23.89 -32.28
N GLN A 234 -9.30 23.87 -30.95
CA GLN A 234 -8.17 23.36 -30.16
C GLN A 234 -7.92 21.88 -30.48
N LYS A 235 -8.99 21.07 -30.43
CA LYS A 235 -8.97 19.65 -30.83
C LYS A 235 -8.49 19.48 -32.27
N GLN A 236 -9.04 20.26 -33.22
CA GLN A 236 -8.64 20.19 -34.62
C GLN A 236 -7.16 20.56 -34.84
N LEU A 237 -6.64 21.55 -34.12
CA LEU A 237 -5.23 21.94 -34.17
C LEU A 237 -4.31 20.82 -33.63
N MET A 238 -4.67 20.20 -32.51
CA MET A 238 -3.91 19.08 -31.95
C MET A 238 -3.91 17.87 -32.89
N MET A 239 -5.08 17.51 -33.44
CA MET A 239 -5.21 16.44 -34.45
C MET A 239 -4.35 16.73 -35.68
N LEU A 240 -4.38 17.95 -36.23
CA LEU A 240 -3.57 18.31 -37.40
C LEU A 240 -2.08 18.22 -37.12
N THR A 241 -1.66 18.55 -35.90
CA THR A 241 -0.25 18.48 -35.50
C THR A 241 0.22 17.05 -35.33
N LEU A 242 -0.58 16.18 -34.72
CA LEU A 242 -0.30 14.74 -34.62
C LEU A 242 -0.28 14.08 -36.00
N ARG A 243 -1.25 14.42 -36.87
CA ARG A 243 -1.33 13.93 -38.25
C ARG A 243 -0.09 14.25 -39.09
N HIS A 244 0.63 15.33 -38.80
CA HIS A 244 1.89 15.65 -39.50
C HIS A 244 2.97 14.57 -39.32
N PHE A 245 2.92 13.81 -38.22
CA PHE A 245 3.86 12.73 -37.91
C PHE A 245 3.32 11.35 -38.30
N ASP A 246 2.06 11.26 -38.73
CA ASP A 246 1.41 10.06 -39.28
C ASP A 246 1.67 9.99 -40.79
N LEU A 247 2.89 9.56 -41.15
CA LEU A 247 3.34 9.47 -42.55
C LEU A 247 2.49 8.54 -43.41
N GLU A 248 1.82 7.56 -42.79
CA GLU A 248 0.96 6.58 -43.46
C GLU A 248 -0.51 7.01 -43.48
N ASN A 249 -0.85 8.13 -42.82
CA ASN A 249 -2.20 8.66 -42.66
C ASN A 249 -3.21 7.61 -42.16
N LYS A 250 -2.79 6.79 -41.20
CA LYS A 250 -3.56 5.68 -40.63
C LYS A 250 -4.43 6.07 -39.44
N GLY A 251 -4.27 7.28 -38.90
CA GLY A 251 -4.95 7.67 -37.67
C GLY A 251 -4.21 7.28 -36.39
N SER A 252 -2.98 6.77 -36.51
CA SER A 252 -2.25 6.20 -35.39
C SER A 252 -0.77 6.58 -35.38
N LEU A 253 -0.15 6.70 -34.21
CA LEU A 253 1.28 6.98 -34.06
C LEU A 253 2.00 5.90 -33.26
N PHE A 254 3.26 5.65 -33.59
CA PHE A 254 4.20 4.91 -32.73
C PHE A 254 4.84 5.83 -31.69
N VAL A 255 5.36 5.26 -30.59
CA VAL A 255 5.94 6.01 -29.47
C VAL A 255 6.95 7.09 -29.94
N PRO A 256 7.92 6.81 -30.83
CA PRO A 256 8.87 7.84 -31.27
C PRO A 256 8.21 8.99 -32.04
N GLN A 257 7.18 8.70 -32.84
CA GLN A 257 6.45 9.72 -33.60
C GLN A 257 5.61 10.59 -32.67
N PHE A 258 4.96 9.98 -31.68
CA PHE A 258 4.21 10.69 -30.67
C PHE A 258 5.11 11.63 -29.86
N MET A 259 6.25 11.16 -29.36
CA MET A 259 7.20 11.99 -28.62
C MET A 259 7.75 13.16 -29.45
N GLN A 260 8.01 12.95 -30.75
CA GLN A 260 8.39 14.04 -31.65
C GLN A 260 7.27 15.06 -31.84
N ALA A 261 6.02 14.59 -31.94
CA ALA A 261 4.86 15.46 -32.06
C ALA A 261 4.63 16.30 -30.80
N THR A 262 4.69 15.69 -29.61
CA THR A 262 4.52 16.39 -28.33
C THR A 262 5.65 17.38 -28.09
N HIS A 263 6.89 17.05 -28.48
CA HIS A 263 8.02 17.99 -28.41
C HIS A 263 7.75 19.27 -29.24
N ARG A 264 7.10 19.15 -30.40
CA ARG A 264 6.68 20.29 -31.22
C ARG A 264 5.57 21.12 -30.56
N MET A 265 4.82 20.53 -29.64
CA MET A 265 3.83 21.19 -28.80
C MET A 265 4.44 21.70 -27.46
N SER A 266 5.76 21.84 -27.39
CA SER A 266 6.50 22.24 -26.18
C SER A 266 6.35 21.29 -24.98
N CYS A 267 5.90 20.05 -25.23
CA CYS A 267 5.77 19.01 -24.22
C CYS A 267 6.87 17.95 -24.41
N SER A 268 7.92 18.04 -23.59
CA SER A 268 8.96 17.02 -23.50
C SER A 268 8.60 16.01 -22.41
N MET A 269 8.60 14.73 -22.75
CA MET A 269 8.26 13.63 -21.83
C MET A 269 9.23 12.46 -22.01
N SER A 270 9.37 11.62 -20.98
CA SER A 270 10.10 10.36 -21.07
C SER A 270 9.28 9.30 -21.80
N GLU A 271 9.94 8.23 -22.26
CA GLU A 271 9.26 7.09 -22.88
C GLU A 271 8.26 6.41 -21.93
N GLU A 272 8.59 6.35 -20.63
CA GLU A 272 7.71 5.86 -19.56
C GLU A 272 6.38 6.64 -19.50
N ILE A 273 6.43 7.97 -19.60
CA ILE A 273 5.21 8.81 -19.59
C ILE A 273 4.46 8.67 -20.91
N ALA A 274 5.18 8.60 -22.04
CA ALA A 274 4.57 8.36 -23.34
C ALA A 274 3.81 7.02 -23.34
N GLN A 275 4.37 5.98 -22.71
CA GLN A 275 3.72 4.68 -22.60
C GLN A 275 2.36 4.76 -21.89
N LEU A 276 2.20 5.63 -20.87
CA LEU A 276 0.90 5.84 -20.21
C LEU A 276 -0.19 6.39 -21.17
N PHE A 277 0.18 7.16 -22.19
CA PHE A 277 -0.77 7.56 -23.24
C PHE A 277 -1.15 6.36 -24.11
N PHE A 278 -0.21 5.47 -24.40
CA PHE A 278 -0.48 4.28 -25.20
C PHE A 278 -1.33 3.28 -24.41
N ASP A 279 -1.08 3.10 -23.11
CA ASP A 279 -1.89 2.21 -22.27
C ASP A 279 -3.36 2.67 -22.20
N LYS A 280 -3.60 3.98 -22.27
CA LYS A 280 -4.95 4.57 -22.23
C LYS A 280 -5.64 4.67 -23.60
N PHE A 281 -4.89 4.91 -24.68
CA PHE A 281 -5.47 5.28 -25.98
C PHE A 281 -4.95 4.49 -27.19
N ALA A 282 -4.09 3.48 -26.99
CA ALA A 282 -3.60 2.66 -28.10
C ALA A 282 -4.56 1.52 -28.48
N VAL A 283 -4.56 1.22 -29.77
CA VAL A 283 -5.20 0.03 -30.35
C VAL A 283 -4.11 -0.73 -31.11
N GLU A 284 -3.92 -2.02 -30.81
CA GLU A 284 -2.89 -2.87 -31.42
C GLU A 284 -1.46 -2.29 -31.30
N GLY A 285 -1.16 -1.65 -30.15
CA GLY A 285 0.18 -1.10 -29.86
C GLY A 285 0.49 0.23 -30.58
N LYS A 286 -0.50 0.88 -31.20
CA LYS A 286 -0.35 2.21 -31.81
C LYS A 286 -1.35 3.18 -31.18
N LEU A 287 -0.88 4.38 -30.85
CA LEU A 287 -1.71 5.42 -30.25
C LEU A 287 -2.72 5.94 -31.26
N ASP A 288 -4.01 5.76 -31.00
CA ASP A 288 -5.08 6.38 -31.79
C ASP A 288 -5.25 7.82 -31.34
N TYR A 289 -4.79 8.76 -32.17
CA TYR A 289 -4.85 10.17 -31.84
C TYR A 289 -6.26 10.77 -31.98
N TYR A 290 -7.18 10.12 -32.68
CA TYR A 290 -8.58 10.53 -32.67
C TYR A 290 -9.22 10.23 -31.32
N VAL A 291 -9.06 9.00 -30.82
CA VAL A 291 -9.56 8.59 -29.50
C VAL A 291 -8.96 9.45 -28.39
N MET A 292 -7.65 9.68 -28.42
CA MET A 292 -6.98 10.54 -27.44
C MET A 292 -7.53 11.98 -27.48
N THR A 293 -7.60 12.59 -28.66
CA THR A 293 -8.05 14.00 -28.77
C THR A 293 -9.55 14.17 -28.47
N GLU A 294 -10.38 13.17 -28.76
CA GLU A 294 -11.77 13.13 -28.29
C GLU A 294 -11.82 13.15 -26.76
N ALA A 295 -11.15 12.19 -26.11
CA ALA A 295 -11.17 12.07 -24.66
C ALA A 295 -10.66 13.33 -23.92
N LEU A 296 -9.64 13.99 -24.47
CA LEU A 296 -9.05 15.19 -23.86
C LEU A 296 -9.94 16.45 -23.94
N TYR A 297 -10.83 16.56 -24.94
CA TYR A 297 -11.66 17.76 -25.14
C TYR A 297 -13.14 17.55 -24.84
N GLU A 298 -13.64 16.30 -24.83
CA GLU A 298 -15.03 15.98 -24.47
C GLU A 298 -15.26 15.73 -22.97
N ALA A 299 -14.19 15.69 -22.17
CA ALA A 299 -14.25 15.79 -20.70
C ALA A 299 -14.54 17.24 -20.23
#